data_AF-A0A3M8C3Y0-F1
#
_entry.id   AF-A0A3M8C3Y0-F1
#
_cell.length_a   1.000
_cell.length_b   1.000
_cell.length_c   1.000
_cell.angle_alpha   90.00
_cell.angle_beta   90.00
_cell.angle_gamma   90.00
#
_symmetry.space_group_name_H-M   'P 1'
#
loop_
_entity.id
_entity.type
_entity.pdbx_description
1 polymer ?
#
loop_
_entity_poly.entity_id
_entity_poly.type
_entity_poly.pdbx_seq_one_letter_code
_entity_poly.pdbx_strand_id
1 'polypeptide(L)'
;MWLILSLALLFSPAHAGAMAKPVELADQSERVELFDTDKQQVVETFPNSSTFQDQAGKILDSVSGRVLELNPVLEHAMIVKIPLVPPKRLVHKPSRLDTQIAAMFVVMPKTGRRAPWLILHTKQYETVVVEFSAKVDALRVQLRLPK
;
A
#
# COMPACT_ATOMS: atom_id res chain seq x y z
N MET A 1 -55.44 -27.70 -12.86
CA MET A 1 -55.33 -27.37 -11.43
C MET A 1 -53.97 -27.91 -11.00
N TRP A 2 -52.89 -27.15 -10.77
CA TRP A 2 -52.59 -25.71 -10.63
C TRP A 2 -51.18 -25.46 -11.26
N LEU A 3 -50.66 -24.28 -11.62
CA LEU A 3 -51.05 -22.85 -11.80
C LEU A 3 -50.38 -22.44 -13.17
N ILE A 4 -50.74 -21.43 -14.00
CA ILE A 4 -50.71 -19.94 -13.86
C ILE A 4 -49.26 -19.42 -13.59
N LEU A 5 -48.66 -18.46 -14.32
CA LEU A 5 -49.18 -17.52 -15.33
C LEU A 5 -48.09 -17.16 -16.38
N SER A 6 -48.49 -16.85 -17.61
CA SER A 6 -47.61 -16.19 -18.59
C SER A 6 -47.59 -14.68 -18.36
N LEU A 7 -46.45 -14.14 -17.93
CA LEU A 7 -46.20 -12.70 -17.74
C LEU A 7 -44.67 -12.46 -17.86
N ALA A 8 -44.11 -11.55 -18.64
CA ALA A 8 -44.71 -10.48 -19.43
C ALA A 8 -44.07 -10.38 -20.83
N LEU A 9 -44.89 -10.03 -21.83
CA LEU A 9 -44.43 -9.23 -22.98
C LEU A 9 -44.32 -7.76 -22.54
N LEU A 10 -43.73 -6.93 -23.41
CA LEU A 10 -43.55 -5.47 -23.28
C LEU A 10 -42.32 -5.03 -22.47
N PHE A 11 -41.20 -4.77 -23.16
CA PHE A 11 -40.58 -3.44 -23.18
C PHE A 11 -39.84 -3.24 -24.52
N SER A 12 -40.04 -2.08 -25.15
CA SER A 12 -39.62 -1.77 -26.52
C SER A 12 -38.13 -1.40 -26.64
N PRO A 13 -37.49 -1.59 -27.81
CA PRO A 13 -36.12 -1.17 -28.04
C PRO A 13 -36.06 0.34 -28.32
N ALA A 14 -35.85 1.15 -27.27
CA ALA A 14 -35.56 2.57 -27.42
C ALA A 14 -34.63 3.05 -26.30
N HIS A 15 -33.32 3.11 -26.58
CA HIS A 15 -32.49 4.32 -26.45
C HIS A 15 -31.09 4.02 -27.01
N ALA A 16 -30.79 4.63 -28.15
CA ALA A 16 -29.44 4.65 -28.69
C ALA A 16 -28.57 5.64 -27.91
N GLY A 17 -27.28 5.34 -27.80
CA GLY A 17 -26.26 6.40 -27.83
C GLY A 17 -26.07 7.25 -26.58
N ALA A 18 -25.88 6.63 -25.41
CA ALA A 18 -25.00 7.20 -24.39
C ALA A 18 -23.85 6.23 -24.15
N MET A 19 -22.73 6.41 -24.87
CA MET A 19 -21.49 5.72 -24.53
C MET A 19 -20.98 6.30 -23.21
N ALA A 20 -21.41 5.73 -22.09
CA ALA A 20 -20.65 5.83 -20.86
C ALA A 20 -19.26 5.30 -21.16
N LYS A 21 -18.26 6.19 -21.21
CA LYS A 21 -16.85 5.78 -21.26
C LYS A 21 -16.65 4.77 -20.12
N PRO A 22 -15.89 3.68 -20.32
CA PRO A 22 -15.47 2.85 -19.21
C PRO A 22 -14.80 3.78 -18.19
N VAL A 23 -15.46 3.95 -17.04
CA VAL A 23 -14.78 4.48 -15.87
C VAL A 23 -13.85 3.35 -15.49
N GLU A 24 -12.58 3.46 -15.88
CA GLU A 24 -11.55 2.66 -15.26
C GLU A 24 -11.61 2.95 -13.77
N LEU A 25 -12.21 2.03 -13.01
CA LEU A 25 -11.87 1.86 -11.62
C LEU A 25 -10.42 1.38 -11.61
N ALA A 26 -9.48 2.31 -11.79
CA ALA A 26 -8.11 2.14 -11.37
C ALA A 26 -8.18 1.76 -9.90
N ASP A 27 -7.87 0.49 -9.62
CA ASP A 27 -8.23 -0.13 -8.37
C ASP A 27 -7.64 0.70 -7.22
N GLN A 28 -8.49 1.18 -6.31
CA GLN A 28 -8.05 1.99 -5.20
C GLN A 28 -7.08 1.22 -4.31
N SER A 29 -7.11 -0.12 -4.36
CA SER A 29 -6.14 -1.00 -3.69
C SER A 29 -4.68 -0.75 -4.13
N GLU A 30 -4.46 -0.27 -5.36
CA GLU A 30 -3.13 -0.08 -5.93
C GLU A 30 -2.50 1.28 -5.60
N ARG A 31 -3.27 2.27 -5.12
CA ARG A 31 -2.74 3.62 -4.82
C ARG A 31 -1.74 3.63 -3.66
N VAL A 32 -0.80 4.56 -3.72
CA VAL A 32 0.09 4.88 -2.60
C VAL A 32 -0.65 5.82 -1.65
N GLU A 33 -0.66 5.51 -0.36
CA GLU A 33 -1.42 6.25 0.66
C GLU A 33 -0.48 6.78 1.74
N LEU A 34 -0.62 8.06 2.09
CA LEU A 34 0.11 8.70 3.17
C LEU A 34 -0.82 8.92 4.37
N PHE A 35 -0.58 8.19 5.45
CA PHE A 35 -1.32 8.27 6.70
C PHE A 35 -0.57 9.13 7.72
N ASP A 36 -1.31 10.03 8.39
CA ASP A 36 -0.82 10.87 9.48
C ASP A 36 -1.40 10.33 10.80
N THR A 37 -0.54 9.83 11.69
CA THR A 37 -0.97 9.18 12.93
C THR A 37 -1.56 10.15 13.95
N ASP A 38 -1.20 11.43 13.87
CA ASP A 38 -1.73 12.47 14.77
C ASP A 38 -3.14 12.90 14.36
N LYS A 39 -3.47 12.76 13.08
CA LYS A 39 -4.81 13.02 12.52
C LYS A 39 -5.65 11.75 12.35
N GLN A 40 -5.04 10.58 12.58
CA GLN A 40 -5.64 9.25 12.45
C GLN A 40 -6.31 8.99 11.08
N GLN A 41 -5.78 9.57 10.00
CA GLN A 41 -6.37 9.46 8.67
C GLN A 41 -5.32 9.47 7.54
N VAL A 42 -5.72 8.98 6.36
CA VAL A 42 -4.99 9.21 5.11
C VAL A 42 -5.10 10.69 4.76
N VAL A 43 -3.96 11.37 4.66
CA VAL A 43 -3.88 12.81 4.35
C VAL A 43 -3.62 13.10 2.88
N GLU A 44 -3.03 12.14 2.14
CA GLU A 44 -2.77 12.27 0.71
C GLU A 44 -2.72 10.89 0.04
N THR A 45 -3.10 10.81 -1.25
CA THR A 45 -2.91 9.59 -2.06
C THR A 45 -2.25 9.91 -3.39
N PHE A 46 -1.37 9.03 -3.84
CA PHE A 46 -0.56 9.21 -5.03
C PHE A 46 -0.79 8.04 -6.02
N PRO A 47 -0.63 8.27 -7.33
CA PRO A 47 -0.48 7.18 -8.29
C PRO A 47 0.70 6.29 -7.91
N ASN A 48 0.57 4.99 -8.11
CA ASN A 48 1.64 4.03 -7.84
C ASN A 48 2.64 4.00 -9.00
N SER A 49 3.47 5.04 -9.06
CA SER A 49 4.46 5.24 -10.11
C SER A 49 5.66 4.32 -9.97
N SER A 50 6.39 4.13 -11.07
CA SER A 50 7.72 3.50 -11.08
C SER A 50 8.66 4.10 -10.03
N THR A 51 8.61 5.43 -9.81
CA THR A 51 9.43 6.08 -8.78
C THR A 51 9.11 5.58 -7.36
N PHE A 52 7.85 5.30 -7.00
CA PHE A 52 7.53 4.66 -5.73
C PHE A 52 8.00 3.20 -5.68
N GLN A 53 7.85 2.45 -6.79
CA GLN A 53 8.35 1.08 -6.88
C GLN A 53 9.88 1.00 -6.72
N ASP A 54 10.62 1.95 -7.30
CA ASP A 54 12.08 2.01 -7.23
C ASP A 54 12.56 2.34 -5.81
N GLN A 55 11.91 3.29 -5.13
CA GLN A 55 12.21 3.59 -3.71
C GLN A 55 11.88 2.38 -2.83
N ALA A 56 10.76 1.70 -3.08
CA ALA A 56 10.39 0.48 -2.37
C ALA A 56 11.39 -0.67 -2.58
N GLY A 57 11.94 -0.82 -3.79
CA GLY A 57 13.03 -1.75 -4.07
C GLY A 57 14.26 -1.46 -3.22
N LYS A 58 14.80 -0.24 -3.32
CA LYS A 58 15.98 0.22 -2.56
C LYS A 58 15.82 0.05 -1.04
N ILE A 59 14.62 0.27 -0.53
CA ILE A 59 14.29 0.08 0.89
C ILE A 59 14.31 -1.42 1.25
N LEU A 60 13.64 -2.28 0.49
CA LEU A 60 13.64 -3.73 0.71
C LEU A 60 15.03 -4.36 0.59
N ASP A 61 15.83 -3.94 -0.40
CA ASP A 61 17.20 -4.40 -0.60
C ASP A 61 18.14 -4.02 0.56
N SER A 62 17.73 -3.06 1.40
CA SER A 62 18.50 -2.54 2.53
C SER A 62 18.04 -3.07 3.90
N VAL A 63 17.10 -4.03 3.94
CA VAL A 63 16.58 -4.65 5.16
C VAL A 63 17.72 -5.29 5.96
N SER A 64 17.87 -4.85 7.21
CA SER A 64 18.97 -5.23 8.11
C SER A 64 18.59 -6.31 9.12
N GLY A 65 17.29 -6.44 9.43
CA GLY A 65 16.83 -7.38 10.46
C GLY A 65 15.35 -7.25 10.77
N ARG A 66 14.86 -8.10 11.68
CA ARG A 66 13.55 -7.90 12.32
C ARG A 66 13.67 -6.80 13.38
N VAL A 67 12.62 -5.99 13.52
CA VAL A 67 12.45 -5.09 14.67
C VAL A 67 12.47 -5.94 15.95
N LEU A 68 13.24 -5.49 16.96
CA LEU A 68 13.44 -6.22 18.21
C LEU A 68 12.54 -5.72 19.34
N GLU A 69 11.98 -4.51 19.22
CA GLU A 69 11.01 -3.99 20.17
C GLU A 69 9.69 -4.77 20.11
N LEU A 70 9.18 -5.16 21.28
CA LEU A 70 7.88 -5.85 21.41
C LEU A 70 6.70 -4.99 20.93
N ASN A 71 6.81 -3.66 21.03
CA ASN A 71 5.80 -2.71 20.58
C ASN A 71 6.48 -1.43 20.05
N PRO A 72 6.90 -1.40 18.78
CA PRO A 72 7.51 -0.21 18.18
C PRO A 72 6.47 0.91 18.07
N VAL A 73 6.80 2.09 18.59
CA VAL A 73 5.88 3.23 18.68
C VAL A 73 5.43 3.70 17.29
N LEU A 74 4.11 3.77 17.10
CA LEU A 74 3.44 4.32 15.92
C LEU A 74 2.90 5.74 16.14
N GLU A 75 2.96 6.27 17.36
CA GLU A 75 2.57 7.66 17.65
C GLU A 75 3.53 8.66 16.98
N HIS A 76 3.02 9.83 16.60
CA HIS A 76 3.80 10.90 15.97
C HIS A 76 4.64 10.44 14.77
N ALA A 77 4.03 9.73 13.82
CA ALA A 77 4.64 9.24 12.60
C ALA A 77 3.87 9.67 11.33
N MET A 78 4.57 9.67 10.20
CA MET A 78 3.99 9.57 8.87
C MET A 78 4.18 8.14 8.38
N ILE A 79 3.12 7.48 7.94
CA ILE A 79 3.19 6.11 7.43
C ILE A 79 2.79 6.14 5.96
N VAL A 80 3.66 5.71 5.05
CA VAL A 80 3.31 5.54 3.64
C VAL A 80 3.09 4.06 3.32
N LYS A 81 1.89 3.71 2.85
CA LYS A 81 1.58 2.41 2.25
C LYS A 81 1.92 2.45 0.77
N ILE A 82 2.79 1.56 0.33
CA ILE A 82 3.16 1.35 -1.07
C ILE A 82 2.78 -0.10 -1.46
N PRO A 83 1.70 -0.30 -2.23
CA PRO A 83 1.39 -1.59 -2.85
C PRO A 83 2.51 -1.97 -3.83
N LEU A 84 2.99 -3.21 -3.80
CA LEU A 84 4.08 -3.68 -4.66
C LEU A 84 3.50 -4.48 -5.82
N VAL A 85 3.56 -3.88 -7.01
CA VAL A 85 2.96 -4.43 -8.24
C VAL A 85 4.07 -4.51 -9.32
N PRO A 86 4.57 -5.71 -9.66
CA PRO A 86 4.30 -7.00 -9.02
C PRO A 86 4.89 -7.10 -7.60
N PRO A 87 4.46 -8.08 -6.78
CA PRO A 87 5.07 -8.38 -5.49
C PRO A 87 6.58 -8.60 -5.59
N LYS A 88 7.32 -8.12 -4.57
CA LYS A 88 8.79 -8.17 -4.56
C LYS A 88 9.29 -9.21 -3.56
N ARG A 89 10.26 -10.04 -3.96
CA ARG A 89 10.86 -11.04 -3.07
C ARG A 89 11.83 -10.39 -2.10
N LEU A 90 11.63 -10.62 -0.80
CA LEU A 90 12.59 -10.28 0.25
C LEU A 90 13.34 -11.53 0.68
N VAL A 91 14.68 -11.51 0.64
CA VAL A 91 15.55 -12.59 1.14
C VAL A 91 16.54 -12.02 2.15
N HIS A 92 16.31 -12.28 3.44
CA HIS A 92 17.22 -11.92 4.53
C HIS A 92 17.48 -13.13 5.44
N LYS A 93 18.55 -13.88 5.13
CA LYS A 93 18.91 -15.14 5.79
C LYS A 93 19.04 -15.02 7.33
N PRO A 94 19.71 -14.00 7.92
CA PRO A 94 19.85 -13.89 9.37
C PRO A 94 18.51 -13.83 10.11
N SER A 95 17.50 -13.21 9.51
CA SER A 95 16.14 -13.08 10.09
C SER A 95 15.17 -14.17 9.66
N ARG A 96 15.65 -15.18 8.93
CA ARG A 96 14.87 -16.28 8.34
C ARG A 96 13.71 -15.75 7.47
N LEU A 97 14.01 -14.77 6.63
CA LEU A 97 13.07 -14.20 5.66
C LEU A 97 13.40 -14.68 4.25
N ASP A 98 12.46 -15.36 3.62
CA ASP A 98 12.43 -15.63 2.17
C ASP A 98 10.95 -15.67 1.76
N THR A 99 10.42 -14.55 1.31
CA THR A 99 8.97 -14.40 1.07
C THR A 99 8.68 -13.32 0.02
N GLN A 100 7.44 -13.31 -0.50
CA GLN A 100 6.95 -12.34 -1.47
C GLN A 100 6.17 -11.24 -0.75
N ILE A 101 6.64 -10.00 -0.84
CA ILE A 101 6.02 -8.82 -0.24
C ILE A 101 5.03 -8.20 -1.22
N ALA A 102 3.77 -8.07 -0.80
CA ALA A 102 2.69 -7.50 -1.59
C ALA A 102 2.41 -6.03 -1.25
N ALA A 103 2.69 -5.59 -0.02
CA ALA A 103 2.64 -4.18 0.36
C ALA A 103 3.70 -3.85 1.41
N MET A 104 4.25 -2.64 1.32
CA MET A 104 5.23 -2.09 2.26
C MET A 104 4.66 -0.84 2.91
N PHE A 105 4.73 -0.76 4.23
CA PHE A 105 4.36 0.41 5.02
C PHE A 105 5.64 0.99 5.63
N VAL A 106 6.11 2.12 5.12
CA VAL A 106 7.29 2.80 5.67
C VAL A 106 6.84 3.73 6.80
N VAL A 107 7.17 3.37 8.03
CA VAL A 107 6.90 4.18 9.22
C VAL A 107 8.03 5.19 9.38
N MET A 108 7.71 6.48 9.32
CA MET A 108 8.67 7.59 9.47
C MET A 108 8.29 8.45 10.69
N PRO A 109 8.93 8.25 11.86
CA PRO A 109 8.71 9.07 13.04
C PRO A 109 8.98 10.55 12.78
N LYS A 110 8.08 11.44 13.23
CA LYS A 110 8.19 12.90 13.06
C LYS A 110 9.23 13.53 13.99
N THR A 111 9.52 12.89 15.11
CA THR A 111 10.37 13.44 16.20
C THR A 111 11.86 13.12 16.08
N GLY A 112 12.27 12.36 15.05
CA GLY A 112 13.67 11.97 14.81
C GLY A 112 14.28 11.01 15.85
N ARG A 113 13.56 10.65 16.92
CA ARG A 113 14.06 9.81 18.03
C ARG A 113 14.29 8.34 17.67
N ARG A 114 13.74 7.88 16.55
CA ARG A 114 13.87 6.51 16.03
C ARG A 114 14.05 6.60 14.51
N ALA A 115 14.90 5.74 13.95
CA ALA A 115 15.03 5.58 12.51
C ALA A 115 13.69 5.08 11.90
N PRO A 116 13.45 5.34 10.60
CA PRO A 116 12.34 4.71 9.89
C PRO A 116 12.44 3.18 9.92
N TRP A 117 11.28 2.50 9.92
CA TRP A 117 11.17 1.04 9.94
C TRP A 117 9.97 0.59 9.10
N LEU A 118 9.86 -0.71 8.82
CA LEU A 118 8.83 -1.25 7.93
C LEU A 118 7.87 -2.19 8.65
N ILE A 119 6.59 -2.05 8.30
CA ILE A 119 5.63 -3.15 8.36
C ILE A 119 5.48 -3.66 6.93
N LEU A 120 5.67 -4.95 6.71
CA LEU A 120 5.54 -5.60 5.40
C LEU A 120 4.36 -6.58 5.44
N HIS A 121 3.51 -6.56 4.42
CA HIS A 121 2.49 -7.59 4.21
C HIS A 121 2.95 -8.54 3.11
N THR A 122 2.99 -9.84 3.41
CA THR A 122 3.32 -10.87 2.43
C THR A 122 2.14 -11.13 1.48
N LYS A 123 2.39 -11.83 0.36
CA LYS A 123 1.33 -12.33 -0.53
C LYS A 123 0.37 -13.31 0.17
N GLN A 124 0.78 -13.86 1.32
CA GLN A 124 0.01 -14.75 2.19
C GLN A 124 -0.76 -13.99 3.29
N TYR A 125 -0.78 -12.65 3.25
CA TYR A 125 -1.39 -11.76 4.25
C TYR A 125 -0.74 -11.84 5.64
N GLU A 126 0.51 -12.31 5.73
CA GLU A 126 1.28 -12.31 6.98
C GLU A 126 1.95 -10.94 7.18
N THR A 127 2.01 -10.48 8.43
CA THR A 127 2.73 -9.25 8.80
C THR A 127 4.17 -9.56 9.22
N VAL A 128 5.14 -8.88 8.61
CA VAL A 128 6.56 -8.98 8.94
C VAL A 128 7.10 -7.59 9.28
N VAL A 129 7.67 -7.42 10.48
CA VAL A 129 8.18 -6.13 10.96
C VAL A 129 9.72 -6.13 10.91
N VAL A 130 10.31 -5.17 10.18
CA VAL A 130 11.75 -5.13 9.88
C VAL A 130 12.35 -3.74 9.94
N GLU A 131 13.65 -3.70 10.22
CA GLU A 131 14.51 -2.52 10.09
C GLU A 131 15.22 -2.52 8.73
N PHE A 132 15.68 -1.35 8.31
CA PHE A 132 16.38 -1.15 7.05
C PHE A 132 17.39 0.00 7.14
N SER A 133 18.33 0.06 6.20
CA SER A 133 19.46 1.00 6.22
C SER A 133 19.43 2.08 5.12
N ALA A 134 18.55 1.96 4.12
CA ALA A 134 18.39 3.00 3.10
C ALA A 134 17.85 4.32 3.68
N LYS A 135 18.34 5.44 3.14
CA LYS A 135 17.84 6.78 3.47
C LYS A 135 16.48 7.02 2.82
N VAL A 136 15.57 7.65 3.57
CA VAL A 136 14.21 7.98 3.11
C VAL A 136 14.06 9.41 2.55
N ASP A 137 15.15 10.19 2.42
CA ASP A 137 15.09 11.59 1.96
C ASP A 137 14.33 11.77 0.63
N ALA A 138 14.62 10.92 -0.35
CA ALA A 138 13.97 10.96 -1.65
C ALA A 138 12.47 10.62 -1.57
N LEU A 139 12.10 9.66 -0.71
CA LEU A 139 10.72 9.28 -0.44
C LEU A 139 9.96 10.41 0.28
N ARG A 140 10.59 11.09 1.25
CA ARG A 140 10.02 12.26 1.94
C ARG A 140 9.74 13.40 0.97
N VAL A 141 10.67 13.71 0.07
CA VAL A 141 10.47 14.72 -1.00
C VAL A 141 9.33 14.33 -1.93
N GLN A 142 9.25 13.06 -2.35
CA GLN A 142 8.17 12.56 -3.22
C GLN A 142 6.79 12.63 -2.53
N LEU A 143 6.75 12.47 -1.21
CA LEU A 143 5.57 12.58 -0.35
C LEU A 143 5.31 14.00 0.16
N ARG A 144 6.03 15.02 -0.33
CA ARG A 144 5.89 16.44 0.06
C ARG A 144 6.07 16.70 1.56
N LEU A 145 6.78 15.80 2.24
CA LEU A 145 7.09 15.91 3.67
C LEU A 145 8.26 16.89 3.89
N PRO A 146 8.32 17.58 5.06
CA PRO A 146 9.55 18.24 5.48
C PRO A 146 10.70 17.22 5.57
N LYS A 147 11.94 17.69 5.40
CA LYS A 147 13.12 16.83 5.59
C LYS A 147 13.24 16.41 7.04
#